data_AF-A0A519LJ78-F1
#
_entry.id   AF-A0A519LJ78-F1
#
_cell.length_a   1.000
_cell.length_b   1.000
_cell.length_c   1.000
_cell.angle_alpha   90.00
_cell.angle_beta   90.00
_cell.angle_gamma   90.00
#
_symmetry.space_group_name_H-M   'P 1'
#
loop_
_entity.id
_entity.type
_entity.pdbx_description
1 polymer ?
#
loop_
_entity_poly.entity_id
_entity_poly.type
_entity_poly.pdbx_seq_one_letter_code
_entity_poly.pdbx_strand_id
1 'polypeptide(L)' 'MLLDYLENHVATASMISEATGIPQKNICRYKRKLERERRLFEVYKSRCKLTGHLACYLSLEKGKFPLFKQLTFFND' A
#
# COMPACT_ATOMS: atom_id res chain seq x y z
N MET A 1 13.99 4.94 -3.65
CA MET A 1 13.73 3.55 -4.07
C MET A 1 12.27 3.14 -3.79
N LEU A 2 11.90 2.73 -2.57
CA LEU A 2 10.49 2.46 -2.22
C LEU A 2 9.73 3.72 -1.81
N LEU A 3 10.36 4.57 -0.98
CA LEU A 3 9.77 5.84 -0.53
C LEU A 3 9.50 6.75 -1.74
N ASP A 4 10.50 7.01 -2.56
CA ASP A 4 10.42 7.90 -3.72
C ASP A 4 9.33 7.45 -4.70
N TYR A 5 9.14 6.13 -4.86
CA TYR A 5 8.04 5.61 -5.68
C TYR A 5 6.68 5.89 -5.05
N LEU A 6 6.56 5.70 -3.73
CA LEU A 6 5.32 5.90 -2.96
C LEU A 6 5.00 7.36 -2.63
N GLU A 7 5.92 8.31 -2.85
CA GLU A 7 5.63 9.75 -2.76
C GLU A 7 4.55 10.16 -3.77
N ASN A 8 4.63 9.61 -4.98
CA ASN A 8 3.70 9.96 -6.07
C ASN A 8 2.71 8.84 -6.41
N HIS A 9 2.86 7.64 -5.85
CA HIS A 9 2.05 6.47 -6.22
C HIS A 9 1.49 5.72 -5.02
N VAL A 10 0.29 5.16 -5.21
CA VAL A 10 -0.29 4.16 -4.30
C VAL A 10 -0.14 2.80 -4.96
N ALA A 11 0.63 1.90 -4.34
CA ALA A 11 1.05 0.66 -5.00
C ALA A 11 1.21 -0.53 -4.03
N THR A 12 1.17 -1.74 -4.60
CA THR A 12 1.45 -2.99 -3.88
C THR A 12 2.94 -3.33 -3.94
N ALA A 13 3.40 -4.24 -3.08
CA ALA A 13 4.79 -4.70 -3.10
C ALA A 13 5.23 -5.28 -4.45
N SER A 14 4.33 -5.98 -5.15
CA SER A 14 4.60 -6.53 -6.49
C SER A 14 4.74 -5.42 -7.54
N MET A 15 3.87 -4.39 -7.49
CA MET A 15 3.97 -3.25 -8.40
C MET A 15 5.27 -2.45 -8.19
N ILE A 16 5.69 -2.28 -6.93
CA ILE A 16 6.96 -1.61 -6.63
C ILE A 16 8.14 -2.45 -7.12
N SER A 17 8.06 -3.78 -6.96
CA SER A 17 9.11 -4.70 -7.41
C SER A 17 9.35 -4.60 -8.91
N GLU A 18 8.26 -4.58 -9.67
CA GLU A 18 8.29 -4.42 -11.13
C GLU A 18 8.86 -3.05 -11.53
N ALA A 19 8.33 -1.97 -10.95
CA ALA A 19 8.71 -0.62 -11.32
C ALA A 19 10.14 -0.24 -10.96
N THR A 20 10.70 -0.83 -9.89
CA THR A 20 12.04 -0.49 -9.38
C THR A 20 13.10 -1.54 -9.69
N GLY A 21 12.71 -2.72 -10.19
CA GLY A 21 13.60 -3.88 -10.34
C GLY A 21 14.09 -4.49 -9.03
N ILE A 22 13.67 -3.98 -7.87
CA ILE A 22 14.07 -4.51 -6.57
C ILE A 22 13.24 -5.75 -6.26
N PRO A 23 13.85 -6.87 -5.84
CA PRO A 23 13.10 -8.07 -5.48
C PRO A 23 12.05 -7.80 -4.39
N GLN A 24 10.85 -8.37 -4.57
CA GLN A 24 9.73 -8.24 -3.64
C GLN A 24 10.11 -8.54 -2.17
N LYS A 25 11.00 -9.52 -1.92
CA LYS A 25 11.47 -9.86 -0.55
C LYS A 25 12.16 -8.67 0.14
N ASN A 26 12.96 -7.91 -0.60
CA ASN A 26 13.61 -6.71 -0.08
C ASN A 26 12.58 -5.62 0.21
N ILE A 27 11.60 -5.43 -0.69
CA ILE A 27 10.49 -4.50 -0.50
C ILE A 27 9.68 -4.83 0.76
N CYS A 28 9.33 -6.09 0.98
CA CYS A 28 8.62 -6.53 2.19
C CYS A 28 9.43 -6.25 3.47
N ARG A 29 10.76 -6.42 3.42
CA ARG A 29 11.65 -6.07 4.54
C ARG A 29 11.65 -4.56 4.82
N TYR A 30 11.76 -3.73 3.78
CA TYR A 30 11.72 -2.27 3.93
C TYR A 30 10.36 -1.77 4.40
N LYS A 31 9.27 -2.31 3.85
CA LYS A 31 7.89 -2.08 4.29
C LYS A 31 7.79 -2.24 5.81
N ARG A 32 8.25 -3.37 6.34
CA ARG A 32 8.14 -3.69 7.77
C ARG A 32 8.96 -2.75 8.67
N LYS A 33 10.07 -2.20 8.17
CA LYS A 33 10.83 -1.17 8.87
C LYS A 33 10.04 0.14 8.92
N LEU A 34 9.48 0.58 7.79
CA LEU A 34 8.73 1.84 7.69
C LEU A 34 7.40 1.81 8.46
N GLU A 35 6.72 0.66 8.51
CA GLU A 35 5.54 0.45 9.35
C GLU A 35 5.86 0.67 10.83
N ARG A 36 7.00 0.12 11.30
CA ARG A 36 7.46 0.33 12.69
C ARG A 36 7.80 1.79 12.97
N GLU A 37 8.36 2.49 11.99
CA GLU A 37 8.61 3.93 12.05
C GLU A 37 7.33 4.77 11.89
N ARG A 38 6.15 4.16 11.66
CA ARG A 38 4.88 4.83 11.37
C ARG A 38 4.93 5.78 10.17
N ARG A 39 5.75 5.45 9.17
CA ARG A 39 5.96 6.26 7.94
C ARG A 39 5.25 5.71 6.71
N LEU A 40 4.66 4.52 6.83
CA LEU A 40 4.01 3.81 5.74
C LEU A 40 2.69 3.24 6.23
N PHE A 41 1.64 3.42 5.44
CA PHE A 41 0.28 3.06 5.79
C PHE A 41 -0.34 2.15 4.71
N GLU A 42 -1.14 1.18 5.15
CA GLU A 42 -1.99 0.40 4.26
C GLU A 42 -3.25 1.20 3.97
N VAL A 43 -3.49 1.49 2.70
CA VAL A 43 -4.60 2.33 2.24
C VAL A 43 -5.85 1.47 2.11
N TYR A 44 -5.81 0.48 1.21
CA TYR A 44 -6.89 -0.48 1.00
C TYR A 44 -6.36 -1.84 0.55
N LYS A 45 -7.22 -2.86 0.63
CA LYS A 45 -6.97 -4.18 0.07
C LYS A 45 -7.79 -4.33 -1.20
N SER A 46 -7.14 -4.69 -2.30
CA SER A 46 -7.79 -4.96 -3.58
C SER A 46 -6.92 -5.89 -4.41
N ARG A 47 -7.43 -6.35 -5.56
CA ARG A 47 -6.62 -7.10 -6.51
C ARG A 47 -5.49 -6.21 -7.04
N CYS A 48 -4.28 -6.75 -7.00
CA CYS A 48 -3.10 -6.14 -7.57
C CYS A 48 -3.29 -6.01 -9.08
N LYS A 49 -3.05 -4.82 -9.65
CA LYS A 49 -3.16 -4.61 -11.10
C LYS A 49 -2.16 -5.44 -11.90
N LEU A 50 -1.02 -5.78 -11.30
CA LEU A 50 0.04 -6.56 -11.95
C LEU A 50 -0.23 -8.07 -11.87
N THR A 51 -0.58 -8.57 -10.68
CA THR A 51 -0.64 -10.02 -10.42
C THR A 51 -2.05 -10.58 -10.32
N GLY A 52 -3.10 -9.75 -10.25
CA GLY A 52 -4.49 -10.18 -10.06
C GLY A 52 -4.83 -10.75 -8.67
N HIS A 53 -3.82 -11.02 -7.84
CA HIS A 53 -3.98 -11.50 -6.47
C HIS A 53 -4.37 -10.39 -5.51
N LEU A 54 -5.07 -10.74 -4.43
CA LEU A 54 -5.42 -9.79 -3.38
C LEU A 54 -4.16 -9.27 -2.69
N ALA A 55 -4.02 -7.95 -2.60
CA ALA A 55 -2.86 -7.29 -2.02
C ALA A 55 -3.24 -5.98 -1.30
N CYS A 56 -2.39 -5.57 -0.35
CA CYS A 56 -2.48 -4.27 0.29
C CYS A 56 -1.81 -3.20 -0.59
N TYR A 57 -2.53 -2.12 -0.85
CA TYR A 57 -1.99 -0.91 -1.46
C TYR A 57 -1.42 0.00 -0.37
N LEU A 58 -0.23 0.53 -0.61
CA LEU A 58 0.57 1.25 0.37
C LEU A 58 0.73 2.72 -0.04
N SER A 59 0.81 3.60 0.96
CA SER A 59 1.04 5.04 0.79
C SER A 59 1.84 5.59 1.96
N LEU A 60 2.61 6.67 1.72
CA LEU A 60 3.27 7.45 2.79
C LEU A 60 2.31 8.43 3.46
N GLU A 61 1.26 8.83 2.76
CA GLU A 61 0.26 9.74 3.29
C GLU A 61 -0.79 8.98 4.08
N LYS A 62 -0.90 9.31 5.37
CA LYS A 62 -1.99 8.89 6.25
C LYS A 62 -3.35 9.45 5.79
N GLY A 63 -3.41 10.38 4.83
CA GLY A 63 -4.67 10.98 4.36
C GLY A 63 -5.35 10.19 3.23
N LYS A 64 -4.65 9.27 2.57
CA LYS A 64 -5.16 8.56 1.37
C LYS A 64 -6.04 7.36 1.67
N PHE A 65 -6.28 7.01 2.96
CA PHE A 65 -7.20 5.92 3.30
C PHE A 65 -8.51 6.12 2.52
N PRO A 66 -9.13 5.06 2.00
CA PRO A 66 -10.51 5.17 1.63
C PRO A 66 -11.19 5.59 2.92
N LEU A 67 -11.84 6.75 2.87
CA LEU A 67 -13.02 6.99 3.67
C LEU A 67 -13.96 5.86 3.29
N PHE A 68 -13.80 4.66 3.89
CA PHE A 68 -14.87 3.70 3.89
C PHE A 68 -16.01 4.48 4.51
N LYS A 69 -16.97 4.90 3.68
CA LYS A 69 -18.29 5.27 4.16
C LYS A 69 -18.70 4.07 5.00
N GLN A 70 -18.65 4.25 6.31
CA GLN A 70 -19.29 3.34 7.22
C GLN A 70 -20.70 3.19 6.67
N LEU A 71 -21.05 1.99 6.20
CA LEU A 71 -22.45 1.68 5.94
C LEU A 71 -23.16 2.04 7.25
N THR A 72 -24.06 3.00 7.20
CA THR A 72 -24.89 3.37 8.35
C THR A 72 -25.56 2.08 8.80
N PHE A 73 -25.04 1.50 9.89
CA PHE A 73 -25.55 0.23 10.42
C PHE A 73 -26.90 0.42 11.14
N PHE A 74 -27.44 1.64 11.07
CA PHE A 74 -28.71 2.05 11.62
C PHE A 74 -29.44 2.84 10.53
N ASN A 75 -30.34 2.18 9.83
CA ASN A 75 -31.56 2.82 9.36
C ASN A 75 -32.62 2.30 10.33
N ASP A 76 -33.11 3.17 11.21
CA ASP A 76 -34.26 2.92 12.08
C ASP A 76 -35.55 2.74 11.25
#